data_AF-A0A3B4E411-F1
#
_entry.id   AF-A0A3B4E411-F1
#
_cell.length_a   1.000
_cell.length_b   1.000
_cell.length_c   1.000
_cell.angle_alpha   90.00
_cell.angle_beta   90.00
_cell.angle_gamma   90.00
#
_symmetry.space_group_name_H-M   'P 1'
#
loop_
_entity.id
_entity.type
_entity.pdbx_description
1 polymer ?
#
loop_
_entity_poly.entity_id
_entity_poly.type
_entity_poly.pdbx_seq_one_letter_code
_entity_poly.pdbx_strand_id
1 'polypeptide(L)'
;MEESARELDTGSEAGGDDALVGNVSKLTVTPPGYTGAPRKGHLIFDACFESGNLGRVDYISEFEFDLFIRPDTCNPRFRVWFNFTVEHVRETQRVIFNMVNFSKTKSLYRDGMAPVVKSTSRPKWQRLPAKNVYYYRCPDHRRNYVMSFAFCFDREDDVYQFAYCYPYTYSRLQHYLSSLEQRNLDYLKREQLGLSVQQRRLDLLTITNPAHLNPEREKRVVFLTARVHPGESPASFICQGVIDFLVSQHPVAQVLRDHVVFKIVPMLNPDGVYLGNYRGSAWWTLASVMDLWEVE
;
A
#
# COMPACT_ATOMS: atom_id res chain seq x y z
N MET A 1 26.21 -16.64 49.55
CA MET A 1 27.03 -16.71 48.33
C MET A 1 26.47 -17.86 47.52
N GLU A 2 25.59 -17.56 46.59
CA GLU A 2 24.99 -18.55 45.70
C GLU A 2 24.70 -17.82 44.38
N GLU A 3 25.63 -17.94 43.44
CA GLU A 3 25.50 -17.41 42.08
C GLU A 3 24.85 -18.48 41.21
N SER A 4 23.63 -18.21 40.77
CA SER A 4 22.94 -18.95 39.70
C SER A 4 23.32 -18.29 38.37
N ALA A 5 24.15 -18.98 37.59
CA ALA A 5 24.41 -18.65 36.20
C ALA A 5 23.15 -18.90 35.36
N ARG A 6 22.63 -17.87 34.69
CA ARG A 6 21.63 -17.98 33.63
C ARG A 6 22.35 -18.10 32.31
N GLU A 7 22.29 -19.29 31.70
CA GLU A 7 22.64 -19.47 30.30
C GLU A 7 21.58 -18.79 29.42
N LEU A 8 22.03 -17.83 28.61
CA LEU A 8 21.27 -17.20 27.54
C LEU A 8 21.42 -18.07 26.29
N ASP A 9 20.35 -18.78 25.93
CA ASP A 9 20.25 -19.49 24.66
C ASP A 9 20.13 -18.48 23.49
N THR A 10 21.24 -18.22 22.81
CA THR A 10 21.30 -17.48 21.55
C THR A 10 21.32 -18.44 20.37
N GLY A 11 20.20 -19.11 20.12
CA GLY A 11 19.98 -19.86 18.88
C GLY A 11 19.59 -18.96 17.70
N SER A 12 20.55 -18.19 17.17
CA SER A 12 20.43 -17.52 15.88
C SER A 12 20.90 -18.47 14.77
N GLU A 13 20.07 -19.43 14.38
CA GLU A 13 20.28 -20.15 13.13
C GLU A 13 19.65 -19.37 11.97
N ALA A 14 20.49 -18.56 11.33
CA ALA A 14 20.27 -18.00 10.01
C ALA A 14 20.28 -19.16 8.99
N GLY A 15 19.10 -19.73 8.71
CA GLY A 15 18.91 -20.79 7.72
C GLY A 15 18.26 -20.29 6.43
N GLY A 16 19.07 -20.17 5.38
CA GLY A 16 18.69 -20.42 3.99
C GLY A 16 18.31 -19.20 3.13
N ASP A 17 19.30 -18.68 2.37
CA ASP A 17 19.18 -18.16 1.00
C ASP A 17 17.98 -17.27 0.62
N ASP A 18 17.55 -16.36 1.51
CA ASP A 18 16.70 -15.22 1.16
C ASP A 18 17.56 -14.18 0.43
N ALA A 19 18.02 -14.50 -0.79
CA ALA A 19 18.43 -13.47 -1.74
C ALA A 19 17.31 -12.40 -1.76
N LEU A 20 17.66 -11.12 -1.80
CA LEU A 20 16.68 -10.04 -1.95
C LEU A 20 15.95 -10.20 -3.30
N VAL A 21 14.97 -11.09 -3.38
CA VAL A 21 14.14 -11.27 -4.57
C VAL A 21 13.24 -10.06 -4.64
N GLY A 22 13.35 -9.32 -5.73
CA GLY A 22 12.45 -8.22 -6.06
C GLY A 22 11.02 -8.70 -6.23
N ASN A 23 10.15 -7.85 -6.80
CA ASN A 23 8.82 -8.31 -7.15
C ASN A 23 8.89 -9.37 -8.26
N VAL A 24 7.97 -10.34 -8.23
CA VAL A 24 7.75 -11.24 -9.37
C VAL A 24 7.39 -10.43 -10.61
N SER A 25 7.93 -10.83 -11.76
CA SER A 25 7.75 -10.15 -13.04
C SER A 25 7.36 -11.18 -14.09
N LYS A 26 6.09 -11.16 -14.51
CA LYS A 26 5.49 -12.13 -15.44
C LYS A 26 5.89 -13.59 -15.16
N LEU A 27 5.90 -13.97 -13.88
CA LEU A 27 6.26 -15.31 -13.42
C LEU A 27 5.17 -16.30 -13.81
N THR A 28 5.46 -17.16 -14.78
CA THR A 28 4.58 -18.27 -15.14
C THR A 28 4.79 -19.41 -14.16
N VAL A 29 3.71 -19.84 -13.50
CA VAL A 29 3.73 -20.96 -12.55
C VAL A 29 3.08 -22.18 -13.19
N THR A 30 3.86 -23.24 -13.37
CA THR A 30 3.42 -24.52 -13.93
C THR A 30 3.57 -25.65 -12.91
N PRO A 31 2.83 -26.76 -13.06
CA PRO A 31 3.01 -27.94 -12.22
C PRO A 31 4.46 -28.45 -12.28
N PRO A 32 5.03 -28.93 -11.16
CA PRO A 32 6.38 -29.51 -11.15
C PRO A 32 6.53 -30.63 -12.18
N GLY A 33 7.60 -30.58 -12.98
CA GLY A 33 7.87 -31.56 -14.03
C GLY A 33 7.09 -31.35 -15.34
N TYR A 34 6.28 -30.30 -15.46
CA TYR A 34 5.62 -29.95 -16.71
C TYR A 34 6.62 -29.40 -17.74
N THR A 35 6.69 -30.04 -18.92
CA THR A 35 7.64 -29.69 -20.00
C THR A 35 6.98 -29.11 -21.25
N GLY A 36 5.65 -29.02 -21.28
CA GLY A 36 4.91 -28.46 -22.42
C GLY A 36 4.91 -26.93 -22.47
N ALA A 37 4.30 -26.38 -23.51
CA ALA A 37 4.03 -24.94 -23.58
C ALA A 37 2.98 -24.54 -22.51
N PRO A 38 3.12 -23.36 -21.85
CA PRO A 38 2.09 -22.87 -20.94
C PRO A 38 0.72 -22.84 -21.61
N ARG A 39 -0.30 -23.31 -20.89
CA ARG A 39 -1.72 -23.30 -21.34
C ARG A 39 -2.58 -22.56 -20.33
N LYS A 40 -3.78 -22.13 -20.74
CA LYS A 40 -4.75 -21.48 -19.85
C LYS A 40 -4.94 -22.30 -18.57
N GLY A 41 -4.85 -21.61 -17.45
CA GLY A 41 -4.83 -22.19 -16.10
C GLY A 41 -3.43 -22.32 -15.49
N HIS A 42 -2.37 -22.22 -16.28
CA HIS A 42 -1.01 -22.00 -15.78
C HIS A 42 -0.85 -20.51 -15.50
N LEU A 43 -1.05 -20.14 -14.24
CA LEU A 43 -1.17 -18.75 -13.81
C LEU A 43 0.13 -17.98 -14.04
N ILE A 44 -0.01 -16.74 -14.49
CA ILE A 44 1.10 -15.80 -14.62
C ILE A 44 0.93 -14.69 -13.59
N PHE A 45 1.90 -14.58 -12.68
CA PHE A 45 1.90 -13.58 -11.60
C PHE A 45 2.81 -12.41 -11.94
N ASP A 46 2.35 -11.21 -11.66
CA ASP A 46 3.16 -10.00 -11.81
C ASP A 46 2.90 -9.02 -10.66
N ALA A 47 3.97 -8.39 -10.18
CA ALA A 47 3.91 -7.29 -9.22
C ALA A 47 4.90 -6.17 -9.60
N CYS A 48 5.36 -6.14 -10.85
CA CYS A 48 6.38 -5.20 -11.33
C CYS A 48 5.73 -3.90 -11.83
N PHE A 49 4.98 -3.25 -10.95
CA PHE A 49 4.26 -2.00 -11.23
C PHE A 49 4.18 -1.12 -9.97
N GLU A 50 3.73 0.12 -10.13
CA GLU A 50 3.60 1.07 -9.02
C GLU A 50 2.71 0.51 -7.89
N SER A 51 3.23 0.55 -6.66
CA SER A 51 2.61 -0.04 -5.46
C SER A 51 2.45 -1.56 -5.51
N GLY A 52 3.06 -2.26 -6.47
CA GLY A 52 3.09 -3.72 -6.55
C GLY A 52 3.97 -4.32 -5.45
N ASN A 53 3.52 -5.45 -4.87
CA ASN A 53 4.31 -6.22 -3.92
C ASN A 53 3.86 -7.69 -3.93
N LEU A 54 4.76 -8.56 -4.41
CA LEU A 54 4.74 -10.01 -4.27
C LEU A 54 6.14 -10.50 -4.66
N GLY A 55 6.85 -11.16 -3.74
CA GLY A 55 8.27 -11.52 -3.93
C GLY A 55 8.49 -12.91 -4.50
N ARG A 56 7.62 -13.87 -4.17
CA ARG A 56 7.73 -15.27 -4.63
C ARG A 56 6.37 -15.96 -4.62
N VAL A 57 6.22 -16.94 -5.51
CA VAL A 57 5.04 -17.81 -5.62
C VAL A 57 5.51 -19.26 -5.71
N ASP A 58 4.98 -20.10 -4.83
CA ASP A 58 5.20 -21.54 -4.85
C ASP A 58 3.93 -22.27 -5.28
N TYR A 59 4.08 -23.21 -6.20
CA TYR A 59 3.00 -24.12 -6.61
C TYR A 59 2.86 -25.24 -5.57
N ILE A 60 1.69 -25.38 -4.95
CA ILE A 60 1.40 -26.44 -3.98
C ILE A 60 0.57 -27.54 -4.64
N SER A 61 -0.51 -27.16 -5.31
CA SER A 61 -1.37 -28.06 -6.08
C SER A 61 -2.07 -27.32 -7.22
N GLU A 62 -2.91 -28.01 -8.00
CA GLU A 62 -3.71 -27.37 -9.05
C GLU A 62 -4.59 -26.23 -8.51
N PHE A 63 -4.95 -26.29 -7.22
CA PHE A 63 -5.87 -25.36 -6.58
C PHE A 63 -5.21 -24.49 -5.51
N GLU A 64 -3.91 -24.62 -5.25
CA GLU A 64 -3.28 -24.01 -4.09
C GLU A 64 -1.90 -23.44 -4.41
N PHE A 65 -1.68 -22.21 -3.98
CA PHE A 65 -0.46 -21.44 -4.21
C PHE A 65 -0.05 -20.70 -2.94
N ASP A 66 1.21 -20.88 -2.56
CA ASP A 66 1.81 -20.14 -1.46
C ASP A 66 2.47 -18.88 -2.00
N LEU A 67 2.07 -17.75 -1.43
CA LEU A 67 2.47 -16.41 -1.83
C LEU A 67 3.32 -15.78 -0.72
N PHE A 68 4.47 -15.25 -1.13
CA PHE A 68 5.43 -14.62 -0.24
C PHE A 68 5.49 -13.13 -0.51
N ILE A 69 5.10 -12.33 0.46
CA ILE A 69 5.18 -10.88 0.43
C ILE A 69 6.64 -10.46 0.48
N ARG A 70 7.05 -9.54 -0.41
CA ARG A 70 8.39 -8.94 -0.37
C ARG A 70 8.50 -8.07 0.90
N PRO A 71 9.57 -8.21 1.69
CA PRO A 71 9.80 -7.34 2.83
C PRO A 71 9.88 -5.87 2.43
N ASP A 72 9.50 -4.97 3.35
CA ASP A 72 9.71 -3.53 3.17
C ASP A 72 11.22 -3.24 2.93
N THR A 73 11.53 -2.38 1.97
CA THR A 73 12.89 -2.14 1.45
C THR A 73 13.92 -1.73 2.52
N CYS A 74 13.47 -1.08 3.60
CA CYS A 74 14.36 -0.64 4.69
C CYS A 74 14.05 -1.34 6.03
N ASN A 75 13.15 -2.34 6.03
CA ASN A 75 12.83 -3.07 7.25
C ASN A 75 12.31 -4.49 6.92
N PRO A 76 13.18 -5.51 6.99
CA PRO A 76 12.82 -6.88 6.62
C PRO A 76 11.80 -7.54 7.56
N ARG A 77 11.43 -6.90 8.67
CA ARG A 77 10.43 -7.41 9.61
C ARG A 77 9.00 -7.16 9.13
N PHE A 78 8.76 -6.18 8.27
CA PHE A 78 7.42 -5.83 7.81
C PHE A 78 7.06 -6.52 6.49
N ARG A 79 6.02 -7.35 6.53
CA ARG A 79 5.43 -8.08 5.39
C ARG A 79 3.91 -8.08 5.56
N VAL A 80 3.25 -7.08 4.98
CA VAL A 80 1.80 -6.85 5.17
C VAL A 80 1.12 -6.43 3.88
N TRP A 81 1.68 -5.44 3.18
CA TRP A 81 1.12 -4.97 1.91
C TRP A 81 1.43 -5.97 0.80
N PHE A 82 0.39 -6.37 0.07
CA PHE A 82 0.52 -7.10 -1.18
C PHE A 82 -0.34 -6.41 -2.24
N ASN A 83 0.13 -6.47 -3.49
CA ASN A 83 -0.58 -5.97 -4.65
C ASN A 83 0.02 -6.63 -5.88
N PHE A 84 -0.73 -7.49 -6.54
CA PHE A 84 -0.24 -8.31 -7.65
C PHE A 84 -1.34 -8.58 -8.64
N THR A 85 -0.96 -8.90 -9.87
CA THR A 85 -1.86 -9.36 -10.92
C THR A 85 -1.68 -10.84 -11.20
N VAL A 86 -2.76 -11.49 -11.62
CA VAL A 86 -2.81 -12.85 -12.12
C VAL A 86 -3.46 -12.82 -13.49
N GLU A 87 -2.79 -13.37 -14.49
CA GLU A 87 -3.32 -13.56 -15.85
C GLU A 87 -3.16 -15.02 -16.30
N HIS A 88 -3.57 -15.29 -17.54
CA HIS A 88 -3.51 -16.63 -18.12
C HIS A 88 -4.35 -17.68 -17.34
N VAL A 89 -5.44 -17.20 -16.75
CA VAL A 89 -6.41 -17.99 -15.98
C VAL A 89 -7.31 -18.82 -16.89
N ARG A 90 -7.89 -19.89 -16.35
CA ARG A 90 -8.95 -20.67 -17.01
C ARG A 90 -10.31 -20.34 -16.39
N GLU A 91 -11.38 -20.33 -17.18
CA GLU A 91 -12.73 -20.06 -16.69
C GLU A 91 -13.12 -21.16 -15.71
N THR A 92 -13.81 -20.80 -14.64
CA THR A 92 -14.19 -21.69 -13.52
C THR A 92 -13.01 -22.26 -12.72
N GLN A 93 -11.77 -21.88 -13.02
CA GLN A 93 -10.61 -22.28 -12.24
C GLN A 93 -10.72 -21.71 -10.83
N ARG A 94 -10.64 -22.61 -9.85
CA ARG A 94 -10.67 -22.29 -8.42
C ARG A 94 -9.27 -22.34 -7.86
N VAL A 95 -8.93 -21.37 -7.04
CA VAL A 95 -7.62 -21.28 -6.39
C VAL A 95 -7.75 -20.82 -4.96
N ILE A 96 -6.82 -21.25 -4.14
CA ILE A 96 -6.57 -20.77 -2.80
C ILE A 96 -5.18 -20.12 -2.83
N PHE A 97 -5.16 -18.83 -2.50
CA PHE A 97 -3.91 -18.08 -2.35
C PHE A 97 -3.59 -17.93 -0.88
N ASN A 98 -2.44 -18.45 -0.45
CA ASN A 98 -1.98 -18.41 0.93
C ASN A 98 -0.87 -17.37 1.09
N MET A 99 -1.12 -16.28 1.81
CA MET A 99 -0.05 -15.36 2.23
C MET A 99 0.66 -15.93 3.46
N VAL A 100 1.78 -16.63 3.25
CA VAL A 100 2.41 -17.49 4.28
C VAL A 100 3.39 -16.77 5.20
N ASN A 101 3.88 -15.60 4.80
CA ASN A 101 4.90 -14.83 5.52
C ASN A 101 4.36 -13.51 6.10
N PHE A 102 3.07 -13.47 6.44
CA PHE A 102 2.39 -12.29 6.97
C PHE A 102 2.92 -11.90 8.35
N SER A 103 3.45 -10.68 8.51
CA SER A 103 4.20 -10.28 9.72
C SER A 103 3.34 -9.76 10.87
N LYS A 104 2.02 -9.65 10.70
CA LYS A 104 1.11 -9.29 11.80
C LYS A 104 0.64 -10.55 12.50
N THR A 105 0.58 -10.52 13.83
CA THR A 105 0.00 -11.59 14.66
C THR A 105 -1.45 -11.29 15.06
N LYS A 106 -1.76 -10.01 15.31
CA LYS A 106 -3.11 -9.46 15.46
C LYS A 106 -3.47 -8.72 14.18
N SER A 107 -4.40 -9.26 13.42
CA SER A 107 -4.82 -8.71 12.12
C SER A 107 -6.34 -8.55 12.09
N LEU A 108 -6.81 -7.46 11.48
CA LEU A 108 -8.23 -7.22 11.22
C LEU A 108 -8.84 -8.27 10.29
N TYR A 109 -8.03 -9.12 9.65
CA TYR A 109 -8.52 -10.31 8.95
C TYR A 109 -9.26 -11.29 9.88
N ARG A 110 -9.02 -11.23 11.20
CA ARG A 110 -9.84 -11.95 12.20
C ARG A 110 -11.22 -11.34 12.40
N ASP A 111 -11.35 -10.04 12.13
CA ASP A 111 -12.52 -9.22 12.41
C ASP A 111 -13.25 -8.83 11.11
N GLY A 112 -13.14 -9.65 10.06
CA GLY A 112 -13.88 -9.48 8.81
C GLY A 112 -13.25 -8.57 7.77
N MET A 113 -12.00 -8.10 7.96
CA MET A 113 -11.25 -7.51 6.86
C MET A 113 -11.10 -8.54 5.73
N ALA A 114 -11.13 -8.07 4.49
CA ALA A 114 -10.91 -8.90 3.31
C ALA A 114 -10.13 -8.12 2.25
N PRO A 115 -9.30 -8.81 1.44
CA PRO A 115 -8.59 -8.20 0.32
C PRO A 115 -9.57 -7.62 -0.71
N VAL A 116 -9.06 -6.80 -1.62
CA VAL A 116 -9.83 -6.29 -2.76
C VAL A 116 -9.34 -6.90 -4.05
N VAL A 117 -10.26 -7.07 -5.00
CA VAL A 117 -10.00 -7.57 -6.35
C VAL A 117 -10.63 -6.62 -7.39
N LYS A 118 -9.98 -6.50 -8.54
CA LYS A 118 -10.57 -5.96 -9.78
C LYS A 118 -10.07 -6.80 -10.96
N SER A 119 -10.66 -6.62 -12.12
CA SER A 119 -10.14 -7.19 -13.36
C SER A 119 -10.13 -6.16 -14.49
N THR A 120 -9.53 -6.49 -15.64
CA THR A 120 -9.55 -5.66 -16.84
C THR A 120 -10.98 -5.31 -17.28
N SER A 121 -11.90 -6.28 -17.31
CA SER A 121 -13.31 -6.02 -17.63
C SER A 121 -14.10 -5.36 -16.50
N ARG A 122 -13.66 -5.48 -15.24
CA ARG A 122 -14.28 -4.88 -14.05
C ARG A 122 -13.27 -4.01 -13.30
N PRO A 123 -13.03 -2.77 -13.77
CA PRO A 123 -11.94 -1.93 -13.26
C PRO A 123 -12.20 -1.37 -11.85
N LYS A 124 -13.42 -1.49 -11.32
CA LYS A 124 -13.77 -1.06 -9.98
C LYS A 124 -13.34 -2.12 -8.96
N TRP A 125 -12.57 -1.70 -7.97
CA TRP A 125 -12.20 -2.54 -6.83
C TRP A 125 -13.42 -3.00 -6.05
N GLN A 126 -13.49 -4.29 -5.78
CA GLN A 126 -14.51 -4.90 -4.94
C GLN A 126 -13.83 -5.72 -3.85
N ARG A 127 -14.42 -5.72 -2.65
CA ARG A 127 -13.91 -6.52 -1.54
C ARG A 127 -14.28 -7.98 -1.74
N LEU A 128 -13.35 -8.88 -1.49
CA LEU A 128 -13.65 -10.32 -1.47
C LEU A 128 -14.68 -10.62 -0.38
N PRO A 129 -15.59 -11.59 -0.59
CA PRO A 129 -16.51 -12.02 0.46
C PRO A 129 -15.71 -12.51 1.68
N ALA A 130 -16.01 -11.97 2.87
CA ALA A 130 -15.28 -12.34 4.09
C ALA A 130 -15.33 -13.85 4.38
N LYS A 131 -16.41 -14.53 3.99
CA LYS A 131 -16.56 -16.00 4.09
C LYS A 131 -15.53 -16.80 3.26
N ASN A 132 -14.85 -16.16 2.30
CA ASN A 132 -13.81 -16.78 1.49
C ASN A 132 -12.40 -16.44 1.97
N VAL A 133 -12.26 -15.70 3.07
CA VAL A 133 -10.99 -15.23 3.62
C VAL A 133 -10.79 -15.85 5.00
N TYR A 134 -9.62 -16.43 5.20
CA TYR A 134 -9.25 -17.15 6.41
C TYR A 134 -7.96 -16.60 6.96
N TYR A 135 -7.86 -16.51 8.28
CA TYR A 135 -6.64 -16.06 8.93
C TYR A 135 -6.38 -16.89 10.19
N TYR A 136 -5.36 -17.75 10.10
CA TYR A 136 -5.11 -18.80 11.08
C TYR A 136 -3.62 -19.01 11.29
N ARG A 137 -3.28 -19.70 12.38
CA ARG A 137 -1.89 -20.07 12.68
C ARG A 137 -1.62 -21.43 12.04
N CYS A 138 -0.68 -21.50 11.10
CA CYS A 138 -0.37 -22.75 10.40
C CYS A 138 0.88 -23.41 11.00
N PRO A 139 0.79 -24.64 11.53
CA PRO A 139 1.96 -25.37 12.03
C PRO A 139 3.05 -25.56 10.98
N ASP A 140 2.65 -25.86 9.74
CA ASP A 140 3.56 -26.21 8.63
C ASP A 140 4.37 -25.02 8.13
N HIS A 141 3.86 -23.79 8.29
CA HIS A 141 4.60 -22.56 7.99
C HIS A 141 5.30 -21.98 9.22
N ARG A 142 6.10 -22.79 9.92
CA ARG A 142 6.87 -22.38 11.11
C ARG A 142 6.00 -21.74 12.22
N ARG A 143 4.74 -22.17 12.34
CA ARG A 143 3.74 -21.59 13.27
C ARG A 143 3.46 -20.10 13.04
N ASN A 144 3.72 -19.58 11.83
CA ASN A 144 3.34 -18.24 11.42
C ASN A 144 1.83 -18.14 11.16
N TYR A 145 1.35 -16.91 11.11
CA TYR A 145 -0.02 -16.64 10.67
C TYR A 145 -0.09 -16.61 9.15
N VAL A 146 -1.07 -17.32 8.60
CA VAL A 146 -1.36 -17.37 7.17
C VAL A 146 -2.69 -16.67 6.91
N MET A 147 -2.73 -15.81 5.89
CA MET A 147 -3.98 -15.26 5.35
C MET A 147 -4.27 -15.94 4.03
N SER A 148 -5.32 -16.74 3.98
CA SER A 148 -5.73 -17.48 2.79
C SER A 148 -7.01 -16.87 2.22
N PHE A 149 -7.12 -16.82 0.90
CA PHE A 149 -8.41 -16.51 0.27
C PHE A 149 -8.68 -17.40 -0.94
N ALA A 150 -9.93 -17.87 -1.01
CA ALA A 150 -10.42 -18.67 -2.12
C ALA A 150 -11.01 -17.76 -3.21
N PHE A 151 -10.65 -18.03 -4.46
CA PHE A 151 -11.12 -17.28 -5.62
C PHE A 151 -11.49 -18.22 -6.76
N CYS A 152 -12.51 -17.85 -7.54
CA CYS A 152 -12.94 -18.55 -8.74
C CYS A 152 -12.86 -17.58 -9.90
N PHE A 153 -11.97 -17.85 -10.86
CA PHE A 153 -11.86 -17.07 -12.08
C PHE A 153 -13.07 -17.32 -12.98
N ASP A 154 -13.54 -16.27 -13.64
CA ASP A 154 -14.77 -16.28 -14.43
C ASP A 154 -14.61 -15.70 -15.83
N ARG A 155 -13.43 -15.18 -16.20
CA ARG A 155 -13.09 -14.69 -17.54
C ARG A 155 -11.64 -14.96 -17.88
N GLU A 156 -11.39 -15.77 -18.91
CA GLU A 156 -10.03 -16.22 -19.27
C GLU A 156 -9.13 -15.13 -19.84
N ASP A 157 -9.73 -14.11 -20.45
CA ASP A 157 -9.00 -13.00 -21.07
C ASP A 157 -8.78 -11.84 -20.11
N ASP A 158 -9.27 -11.96 -18.88
CA ASP A 158 -9.07 -10.94 -17.86
C ASP A 158 -7.73 -11.10 -17.14
N VAL A 159 -7.13 -9.94 -16.85
CA VAL A 159 -6.07 -9.84 -15.84
C VAL A 159 -6.73 -9.43 -14.52
N TYR A 160 -6.60 -10.26 -13.50
CA TYR A 160 -7.14 -10.00 -12.16
C TYR A 160 -6.06 -9.35 -11.31
N GLN A 161 -6.41 -8.28 -10.59
CA GLN A 161 -5.51 -7.63 -9.65
C GLN A 161 -6.04 -7.78 -8.23
N PHE A 162 -5.21 -8.28 -7.32
CA PHE A 162 -5.52 -8.45 -5.91
C PHE A 162 -4.65 -7.50 -5.08
N ALA A 163 -5.23 -6.86 -4.07
CA ALA A 163 -4.49 -5.99 -3.17
C ALA A 163 -4.98 -6.09 -1.72
N TYR A 164 -4.08 -5.79 -0.78
CA TYR A 164 -4.34 -5.78 0.67
C TYR A 164 -5.54 -4.88 1.04
N CYS A 165 -5.61 -3.68 0.46
CA CYS A 165 -6.77 -2.79 0.49
C CYS A 165 -6.75 -1.89 -0.75
N TYR A 166 -7.74 -1.00 -0.89
CA TYR A 166 -7.86 -0.11 -2.06
C TYR A 166 -6.56 0.66 -2.33
N PRO A 167 -5.83 0.39 -3.42
CA PRO A 167 -4.59 1.10 -3.69
C PRO A 167 -4.85 2.57 -4.02
N TYR A 168 -3.98 3.44 -3.52
CA TYR A 168 -3.91 4.84 -3.89
C TYR A 168 -2.45 5.15 -4.21
N THR A 169 -2.14 5.23 -5.50
CA THR A 169 -0.77 5.34 -5.99
C THR A 169 -0.28 6.78 -5.96
N TYR A 170 1.04 6.97 -6.06
CA TYR A 170 1.65 8.30 -6.13
C TYR A 170 1.28 8.98 -7.46
N SER A 171 1.31 8.27 -8.59
CA SER A 171 0.89 8.83 -9.89
C SER A 171 -0.56 9.30 -9.87
N ARG A 172 -1.46 8.54 -9.19
CA ARG A 172 -2.85 8.97 -8.99
C ARG A 172 -2.93 10.28 -8.21
N LEU A 173 -2.15 10.41 -7.12
CA LEU A 173 -2.09 11.66 -6.36
C LEU A 173 -1.64 12.82 -7.25
N GLN A 174 -0.54 12.64 -7.98
CA GLN A 174 0.03 13.67 -8.82
C GLN A 174 -0.95 14.12 -9.91
N HIS A 175 -1.64 13.20 -10.58
CA HIS A 175 -2.69 13.54 -11.54
C HIS A 175 -3.84 14.31 -10.91
N TYR A 176 -4.28 13.90 -9.71
CA TYR A 176 -5.32 14.61 -8.97
C TYR A 176 -4.91 16.04 -8.63
N LEU A 177 -3.71 16.23 -8.05
CA LEU A 177 -3.21 17.56 -7.68
C LEU A 177 -3.00 18.46 -8.91
N SER A 178 -2.48 17.91 -10.02
CA SER A 178 -2.34 18.66 -11.27
C SER A 178 -3.70 19.07 -11.84
N SER A 179 -4.72 18.21 -11.74
CA SER A 179 -6.09 18.57 -12.17
C SER A 179 -6.70 19.68 -11.30
N LEU A 180 -6.36 19.75 -10.01
CA LEU A 180 -6.80 20.84 -9.13
C LEU A 180 -6.11 22.15 -9.47
N GLU A 181 -4.80 22.12 -9.72
CA GLU A 181 -4.01 23.28 -10.10
C GLU A 181 -4.51 23.92 -11.40
N GLN A 182 -4.90 23.10 -12.38
CA GLN A 182 -5.50 23.55 -13.64
C GLN A 182 -6.84 24.30 -13.46
N ARG A 183 -7.52 24.15 -12.32
CA ARG A 183 -8.74 24.91 -12.02
C ARG A 183 -8.47 26.37 -11.67
N ASN A 184 -7.21 26.74 -11.44
CA ASN A 184 -6.77 28.11 -11.16
C ASN A 184 -7.61 28.81 -10.07
N LEU A 185 -7.73 28.15 -8.91
CA LEU A 185 -8.50 28.66 -7.78
C LEU A 185 -7.63 29.62 -6.95
N ASP A 186 -8.04 30.88 -6.80
CA ASP A 186 -7.27 31.91 -6.07
C ASP A 186 -6.97 31.57 -4.61
N TYR A 187 -7.75 30.66 -4.03
CA TYR A 187 -7.64 30.20 -2.65
C TYR A 187 -6.90 28.86 -2.48
N LEU A 188 -6.26 28.35 -3.53
CA LEU A 188 -5.45 27.13 -3.52
C LEU A 188 -4.05 27.44 -4.08
N LYS A 189 -3.01 27.13 -3.30
CA LYS A 189 -1.61 27.16 -3.75
C LYS A 189 -0.99 25.79 -3.57
N ARG A 190 -0.37 25.25 -4.63
CA ARG A 190 0.40 24.01 -4.59
C ARG A 190 1.89 24.33 -4.65
N GLU A 191 2.64 23.85 -3.67
CA GLU A 191 4.07 24.09 -3.55
C GLU A 191 4.81 22.75 -3.43
N GLN A 192 6.07 22.72 -3.87
CA GLN A 192 6.95 21.58 -3.57
C GLN A 192 7.58 21.82 -2.20
N LEU A 193 7.18 21.02 -1.22
CA LEU A 193 7.78 21.02 0.12
C LEU A 193 9.22 20.51 0.09
N GLY A 194 9.48 19.53 -0.77
CA GLY A 194 10.79 18.90 -0.91
C GLY A 194 10.77 17.71 -1.84
N LEU A 195 11.85 16.93 -1.80
CA LEU A 195 12.00 15.69 -2.56
C LEU A 195 12.22 14.52 -1.59
N SER A 196 11.66 13.37 -1.93
CA SER A 196 11.96 12.11 -1.25
C SER A 196 13.37 11.59 -1.60
N VAL A 197 13.78 10.49 -0.98
CA VAL A 197 15.09 9.87 -1.24
C VAL A 197 15.24 9.45 -2.70
N GLN A 198 14.18 8.92 -3.32
CA GLN A 198 14.16 8.60 -4.74
C GLN A 198 13.66 9.77 -5.62
N GLN A 199 13.85 11.01 -5.16
CA GLN A 199 13.59 12.22 -5.93
C GLN A 199 12.11 12.37 -6.38
N ARG A 200 11.16 11.86 -5.58
CA ARG A 200 9.72 12.12 -5.80
C ARG A 200 9.31 13.40 -5.09
N ARG A 201 8.47 14.20 -5.75
CA ARG A 201 7.96 15.47 -5.23
C ARG A 201 7.06 15.24 -4.02
N LEU A 202 7.35 15.96 -2.94
CA LEU A 202 6.46 16.13 -1.79
C LEU A 202 5.68 17.43 -1.97
N ASP A 203 4.36 17.34 -2.03
CA ASP A 203 3.48 18.49 -2.23
C ASP A 203 2.97 19.05 -0.91
N LEU A 204 2.99 20.38 -0.80
CA LEU A 204 2.27 21.15 0.21
C LEU A 204 1.14 21.92 -0.47
N LEU A 205 -0.09 21.71 -0.03
CA LEU A 205 -1.23 22.53 -0.43
C LEU A 205 -1.52 23.56 0.65
N THR A 206 -1.60 24.83 0.26
CA THR A 206 -2.15 25.90 1.09
C THR A 206 -3.55 26.22 0.59
N ILE A 207 -4.57 26.06 1.44
CA ILE A 207 -5.97 26.40 1.11
C ILE A 207 -6.47 27.45 2.11
N THR A 208 -6.74 28.66 1.63
CA THR A 208 -7.22 29.81 2.42
C THR A 208 -7.70 30.91 1.49
N ASN A 209 -8.64 31.75 1.92
CA ASN A 209 -9.04 32.92 1.16
C ASN A 209 -7.96 34.02 1.30
N PRO A 210 -7.28 34.42 0.20
CA PRO A 210 -6.22 35.41 0.24
C PRO A 210 -6.71 36.80 0.66
N ALA A 211 -7.96 37.16 0.33
CA ALA A 211 -8.54 38.45 0.68
C ALA A 211 -8.66 38.67 2.20
N HIS A 212 -8.62 37.59 2.99
CA HIS A 212 -8.72 37.63 4.44
C HIS A 212 -7.38 37.41 5.14
N LEU A 213 -6.26 37.33 4.41
CA LEU A 213 -4.92 37.31 5.00
C LEU A 213 -4.54 38.73 5.42
N ASN A 214 -4.89 39.12 6.65
CA ASN A 214 -4.48 40.39 7.23
C ASN A 214 -3.18 40.22 8.03
N PRO A 215 -2.08 40.92 7.70
CA PRO A 215 -0.83 40.87 8.48
C PRO A 215 -1.00 41.23 9.97
N GLU A 216 -2.02 42.01 10.32
CA GLU A 216 -2.29 42.44 11.69
C GLU A 216 -3.20 41.47 12.47
N ARG A 217 -3.71 40.43 11.81
CA ARG A 217 -4.60 39.43 12.42
C ARG A 217 -4.16 38.01 12.05
N GLU A 218 -3.65 37.29 13.03
CA GLU A 218 -3.28 35.89 12.86
C GLU A 218 -4.52 35.04 12.56
N LYS A 219 -4.52 34.37 11.40
CA LYS A 219 -5.44 33.28 11.13
C LYS A 219 -4.91 32.01 11.79
N ARG A 220 -5.83 31.18 12.28
CA ARG A 220 -5.46 29.85 12.77
C ARG A 220 -4.93 29.01 11.61
N VAL A 221 -3.82 28.31 11.85
CA VAL A 221 -3.26 27.35 10.90
C VAL A 221 -3.71 25.95 11.31
N VAL A 222 -4.23 25.17 10.36
CA VAL A 222 -4.52 23.74 10.53
C VAL A 222 -3.59 22.97 9.61
N PHE A 223 -2.71 22.17 10.22
CA PHE A 223 -1.78 21.31 9.50
C PHE A 223 -2.34 19.88 9.40
N LEU A 224 -2.38 19.33 8.19
CA LEU A 224 -2.87 17.98 7.92
C LEU A 224 -1.83 17.21 7.12
N THR A 225 -1.52 15.99 7.54
CA THR A 225 -0.62 15.09 6.81
C THR A 225 -1.26 13.73 6.59
N ALA A 226 -0.86 13.07 5.51
CA ALA A 226 -1.33 11.73 5.20
C ALA A 226 -0.20 10.86 4.64
N ARG A 227 -0.41 9.54 4.70
CA ARG A 227 0.51 8.49 4.18
C ARG A 227 1.95 8.60 4.70
N VAL A 228 2.10 8.75 6.01
CA VAL A 228 3.38 8.49 6.69
C VAL A 228 3.76 7.02 6.49
N HIS A 229 2.82 6.12 6.80
CA HIS A 229 2.93 4.71 6.45
C HIS A 229 2.38 4.48 5.04
N PRO A 230 3.18 3.93 4.12
CA PRO A 230 2.81 3.82 2.72
C PRO A 230 1.64 2.85 2.49
N GLY A 231 1.54 1.77 3.27
CA GLY A 231 0.48 0.78 3.13
C GLY A 231 -0.88 1.19 3.74
N GLU A 232 -0.96 2.34 4.40
CA GLU A 232 -2.19 2.87 4.99
C GLU A 232 -2.96 3.75 3.98
N SER A 233 -3.27 3.16 2.82
CA SER A 233 -3.91 3.88 1.71
C SER A 233 -5.27 4.54 2.03
N PRO A 234 -6.11 4.09 2.99
CA PRO A 234 -7.34 4.81 3.34
C PRO A 234 -7.11 6.28 3.71
N ALA A 235 -5.95 6.60 4.30
CA ALA A 235 -5.59 7.98 4.64
C ALA A 235 -5.55 8.90 3.40
N SER A 236 -5.13 8.40 2.23
CA SER A 236 -5.16 9.20 0.99
C SER A 236 -6.55 9.49 0.50
N PHE A 237 -7.49 8.55 0.62
CA PHE A 237 -8.88 8.78 0.22
C PHE A 237 -9.55 9.81 1.12
N ILE A 238 -9.31 9.74 2.45
CA ILE A 238 -9.81 10.73 3.41
C ILE A 238 -9.19 12.10 3.11
N CYS A 239 -7.86 12.17 2.94
CA CYS A 239 -7.16 13.41 2.61
C CYS A 239 -7.68 14.04 1.32
N GLN A 240 -7.90 13.23 0.27
CA GLN A 240 -8.51 13.69 -0.97
C GLN A 240 -9.92 14.28 -0.73
N GLY A 241 -10.76 13.58 0.03
CA GLY A 241 -12.11 14.07 0.36
C GLY A 241 -12.10 15.39 1.14
N VAL A 242 -11.15 15.56 2.07
CA VAL A 242 -10.95 16.83 2.79
C VAL A 242 -10.57 17.94 1.81
N ILE A 243 -9.61 17.70 0.91
CA ILE A 243 -9.21 18.68 -0.11
C ILE A 243 -10.41 19.03 -1.00
N ASP A 244 -11.13 18.03 -1.52
CA ASP A 244 -12.31 18.21 -2.38
C ASP A 244 -13.37 19.09 -1.70
N PHE A 245 -13.63 18.85 -0.41
CA PHE A 245 -14.54 19.69 0.38
C PHE A 245 -14.01 21.12 0.53
N LEU A 246 -12.76 21.28 0.95
CA LEU A 246 -12.15 22.59 1.19
C LEU A 246 -12.03 23.44 -0.07
N VAL A 247 -11.91 22.84 -1.26
CA VAL A 247 -11.87 23.60 -2.54
C VAL A 247 -13.24 23.81 -3.19
N SER A 248 -14.29 23.24 -2.60
CA SER A 248 -15.66 23.33 -3.11
C SER A 248 -16.31 24.71 -2.86
N GLN A 249 -17.47 24.91 -3.49
CA GLN A 249 -18.34 26.07 -3.26
C GLN A 249 -19.30 25.90 -2.09
N HIS A 250 -19.10 24.88 -1.26
CA HIS A 250 -19.95 24.69 -0.08
C HIS A 250 -19.81 25.89 0.88
N PRO A 251 -20.90 26.47 1.41
CA PRO A 251 -20.83 27.66 2.28
C PRO A 251 -19.93 27.46 3.50
N VAL A 252 -19.97 26.28 4.12
CA VAL A 252 -19.07 25.95 5.25
C VAL A 252 -17.60 25.95 4.82
N ALA A 253 -17.27 25.47 3.60
CA ALA A 253 -15.90 25.49 3.11
C ALA A 253 -15.42 26.94 2.87
N GLN A 254 -16.29 27.83 2.37
CA GLN A 254 -15.98 29.26 2.23
C GLN A 254 -15.68 29.89 3.59
N VAL A 255 -16.56 29.71 4.57
CA VAL A 255 -16.36 30.23 5.95
C VAL A 255 -15.07 29.71 6.56
N LEU A 256 -14.74 28.43 6.36
CA LEU A 256 -13.47 27.86 6.83
C LEU A 256 -12.26 28.54 6.17
N ARG A 257 -12.28 28.74 4.84
CA ARG A 257 -11.20 29.43 4.12
C ARG A 257 -11.03 30.89 4.55
N ASP A 258 -12.10 31.55 4.98
CA ASP A 258 -12.04 32.93 5.45
C ASP A 258 -11.32 33.04 6.82
N HIS A 259 -11.43 32.03 7.68
CA HIS A 259 -10.94 32.08 9.06
C HIS A 259 -9.70 31.22 9.34
N VAL A 260 -9.39 30.25 8.47
CA VAL A 260 -8.35 29.24 8.70
C VAL A 260 -7.43 29.12 7.48
N VAL A 261 -6.13 28.96 7.74
CA VAL A 261 -5.15 28.54 6.73
C VAL A 261 -4.94 27.03 6.84
N PHE A 262 -5.35 26.29 5.83
CA PHE A 262 -5.07 24.85 5.77
C PHE A 262 -3.74 24.61 5.07
N LYS A 263 -2.86 23.85 5.70
CA LYS A 263 -1.57 23.40 5.16
C LYS A 263 -1.62 21.87 5.12
N ILE A 264 -1.65 21.30 3.92
CA ILE A 264 -1.93 19.88 3.71
C ILE A 264 -0.78 19.23 2.96
N VAL A 265 -0.21 18.16 3.52
CA VAL A 265 0.77 17.27 2.85
C VAL A 265 0.08 15.95 2.53
N PRO A 266 -0.40 15.72 1.29
CA PRO A 266 -1.28 14.59 0.99
C PRO A 266 -0.58 13.23 0.99
N MET A 267 0.75 13.21 0.85
CA MET A 267 1.55 11.99 0.90
C MET A 267 2.97 12.27 1.37
N LEU A 268 3.27 11.90 2.60
CA LEU A 268 4.60 12.06 3.19
C LEU A 268 5.61 11.01 2.73
N ASN A 269 5.17 9.80 2.36
CA ASN A 269 6.08 8.70 1.99
C ASN A 269 5.82 8.19 0.56
N PRO A 270 6.05 9.01 -0.48
CA PRO A 270 5.81 8.61 -1.87
C PRO A 270 6.69 7.44 -2.33
N ASP A 271 7.89 7.30 -1.78
CA ASP A 271 8.81 6.21 -2.12
C ASP A 271 8.30 4.86 -1.65
N GLY A 272 7.89 4.77 -0.38
CA GLY A 272 7.29 3.56 0.16
C GLY A 272 6.00 3.19 -0.58
N VAL A 273 5.20 4.19 -0.97
CA VAL A 273 3.98 3.94 -1.76
C VAL A 273 4.31 3.37 -3.13
N TYR A 274 5.28 3.96 -3.84
CA TYR A 274 5.69 3.50 -5.15
C TYR A 274 6.26 2.08 -5.11
N LEU A 275 7.07 1.77 -4.09
CA LEU A 275 7.69 0.45 -3.92
C LEU A 275 6.73 -0.63 -3.40
N GLY A 276 5.53 -0.27 -2.93
CA GLY A 276 4.61 -1.23 -2.31
C GLY A 276 5.05 -1.67 -0.91
N ASN A 277 5.59 -0.76 -0.10
CA ASN A 277 5.90 -1.03 1.30
C ASN A 277 4.66 -0.83 2.19
N TYR A 278 4.69 -1.34 3.42
CA TYR A 278 3.64 -1.14 4.43
C TYR A 278 3.98 -0.05 5.46
N ARG A 279 5.13 -0.13 6.13
CA ARG A 279 5.57 0.83 7.16
C ARG A 279 6.87 1.54 6.84
N GLY A 280 7.79 0.89 6.12
CA GLY A 280 9.15 1.38 5.90
C GLY A 280 9.17 2.79 5.30
N SER A 281 9.66 3.75 6.08
CA SER A 281 10.20 5.02 5.61
C SER A 281 11.68 4.81 5.29
N ALA A 282 12.17 5.39 4.20
CA ALA A 282 13.57 5.80 4.22
C ALA A 282 13.63 6.90 5.29
N TRP A 283 14.40 6.67 6.36
CA TRP A 283 14.44 7.47 7.59
C TRP A 283 14.60 8.99 7.37
N TRP A 284 15.05 9.41 6.19
CA TRP A 284 15.24 10.79 5.77
C TRP A 284 13.95 11.62 5.59
N THR A 285 12.80 11.03 5.21
CA THR A 285 11.62 11.83 4.83
C THR A 285 10.91 12.48 6.01
N LEU A 286 11.02 11.91 7.22
CA LEU A 286 10.47 12.51 8.44
C LEU A 286 11.42 13.55 9.04
N ALA A 287 12.73 13.27 9.07
CA ALA A 287 13.72 14.20 9.62
C ALA A 287 13.76 15.52 8.84
N SER A 288 13.81 15.49 7.50
CA SER A 288 13.86 16.73 6.71
C SER A 288 12.56 17.53 6.73
N VAL A 289 11.40 16.87 6.88
CA VAL A 289 10.14 17.60 7.12
C VAL A 289 10.15 18.18 8.53
N MET A 290 10.74 17.48 9.51
CA MET A 290 10.83 17.94 10.89
C MET A 290 11.83 19.10 11.10
N ASP A 291 12.95 19.08 10.39
CA ASP A 291 13.97 20.13 10.44
C ASP A 291 13.52 21.42 9.73
N LEU A 292 12.57 21.33 8.78
CA LEU A 292 11.87 22.50 8.24
C LEU A 292 10.97 23.19 9.29
N TRP A 293 10.73 22.56 10.46
CA TRP A 293 9.91 23.13 11.54
C TRP A 293 10.72 23.82 12.64
N GLU A 294 12.06 23.80 12.60
CA GLU A 294 12.90 24.57 13.54
C GLU A 294 13.31 25.94 12.98
N VAL A 295 12.81 26.33 11.81
CA VAL A 295 13.04 27.66 11.21
C VAL A 295 11.71 28.41 11.04
N GLU A 296 11.10 28.80 12.16
CA GLU A 296 10.25 29.99 12.30
C GLU A 296 10.46 30.61 13.69
#